data_AF-C5KEY4-F1
#
_entry.id   AF-C5KEY4-F1
#
_cell.length_a   1.000
_cell.length_b   1.000
_cell.length_c   1.000
_cell.angle_alpha   90.00
_cell.angle_beta   90.00
_cell.angle_gamma   90.00
#
_symmetry.space_group_name_H-M   'P 1'
#
loop_
_entity.id
_entity.type
_entity.pdbx_description
1 polymer ?
#
loop_
_entity_poly.entity_id
_entity_poly.type
_entity_poly.pdbx_seq_one_letter_code
_entity_poly.pdbx_strand_id
1 'polypeptide(L)'
;MEACQKRLIPDTYLIVDPLVEKVYSKLKLEHPNSPVSAKKHLPEDELRDAAFLDAVQTSVNKWISDIARVIKLQHDRLASPSGGKPDDAGSIAIREVNFFIAVEANLLSVRKQLEDPMVQFALEALRIGRRFLSTVSFEAHVELPDNLELVQSSLLLLRDLPIHALLNATTVEEISEAVEGLFNHMRRNLRKARRYPVYRAAVLMEDVSRDLLTQLNKVLHPKEGSTIMQLPYADFELLTGICRELCTQWADSARQFKQQLRDELKHRSGQSAERVPAKMRFAHEPLQDRINELRQFRKQHEQFVQTLDKVFVVVSGKDGGTVSAAATATKNTVVAAYDKVL
;
A
#
# COMPACT_ATOMS: atom_id res chain seq x y z
N MET A 1 -14.45 -3.02 -14.84
CA MET A 1 -13.22 -2.73 -14.06
C MET A 1 -12.79 -1.26 -14.11
N GLU A 2 -13.59 -0.33 -14.67
CA GLU A 2 -13.24 1.10 -14.73
C GLU A 2 -13.94 1.97 -13.66
N ALA A 3 -14.90 1.43 -12.90
CA ALA A 3 -15.67 2.21 -11.93
C ALA A 3 -15.08 2.27 -10.50
N CYS A 4 -13.97 1.58 -10.23
CA CYS A 4 -13.35 1.58 -8.90
C CYS A 4 -12.12 2.50 -8.79
N GLN A 5 -11.77 3.23 -9.86
CA GLN A 5 -10.92 4.42 -9.78
C GLN A 5 -11.76 5.60 -9.29
N LYS A 6 -12.32 5.51 -8.07
CA LYS A 6 -12.73 6.73 -7.36
C LYS A 6 -11.44 7.55 -7.20
N ARG A 7 -11.32 8.63 -7.98
CA ARG A 7 -10.17 9.55 -7.99
C ARG A 7 -9.78 9.86 -6.55
N LEU A 8 -8.71 9.24 -6.05
CA LEU A 8 -8.25 9.40 -4.67
C LEU A 8 -7.73 10.82 -4.41
N ILE A 9 -7.50 11.60 -5.48
CA ILE A 9 -6.93 12.94 -5.45
C ILE A 9 -7.73 13.82 -6.42
N PRO A 10 -8.17 15.02 -6.02
CA PRO A 10 -8.77 15.98 -6.93
C PRO A 10 -7.73 16.47 -7.95
N ASP A 11 -8.07 16.41 -9.23
CA ASP A 11 -7.23 16.98 -10.29
C ASP A 11 -7.15 18.50 -10.10
N THR A 12 -5.93 19.01 -10.02
CA THR A 12 -5.68 20.44 -9.82
C THR A 12 -5.51 21.10 -11.18
N TYR A 13 -6.44 22.01 -11.48
CA TYR A 13 -6.39 22.85 -12.66
C TYR A 13 -6.18 24.30 -12.21
N LEU A 14 -5.13 24.94 -12.72
CA LEU A 14 -4.84 26.35 -12.51
C LEU A 14 -5.80 27.18 -13.37
N ILE A 15 -7.04 27.32 -12.91
CA ILE A 15 -8.05 28.13 -13.59
C ILE A 15 -7.66 29.60 -13.41
N VAL A 16 -7.39 30.27 -14.53
CA VAL A 16 -7.14 31.70 -14.58
C VAL A 16 -8.47 32.45 -14.76
N ASP A 17 -8.60 33.61 -14.13
CA ASP A 17 -9.80 34.43 -14.24
C ASP A 17 -10.06 34.92 -15.69
N PRO A 18 -11.31 34.95 -16.19
CA PRO A 18 -11.64 35.41 -17.54
C PRO A 18 -11.20 36.84 -17.86
N LEU A 19 -11.03 37.71 -16.87
CA LEU A 19 -10.53 39.07 -17.08
C LEU A 19 -9.06 39.05 -17.49
N VAL A 20 -8.27 38.15 -16.89
CA VAL A 20 -6.85 37.95 -17.22
C VAL A 20 -6.73 37.30 -18.60
N GLU A 21 -7.64 36.39 -18.96
CA GLU A 21 -7.70 35.82 -20.30
C GLU A 21 -8.01 36.85 -21.38
N LYS A 22 -8.92 37.79 -21.12
CA LYS A 22 -9.23 38.90 -22.02
C LYS A 22 -8.07 39.88 -22.18
N VAL A 23 -7.36 40.21 -21.11
CA VAL A 23 -6.18 41.08 -21.16
C VAL A 23 -5.03 40.38 -21.88
N TYR A 24 -4.77 39.11 -21.54
CA TYR A 24 -3.71 38.31 -22.16
C TYR A 24 -3.96 38.07 -23.66
N SER A 25 -5.19 37.81 -24.07
CA SER A 25 -5.55 37.63 -25.49
C SER A 25 -5.41 38.91 -26.30
N LYS A 26 -5.76 40.08 -25.73
CA LYS A 26 -5.48 41.39 -26.36
C LYS A 26 -3.98 41.61 -26.55
N LEU A 27 -3.18 41.37 -25.52
CA LEU A 27 -1.73 41.55 -25.57
C LEU A 27 -1.04 40.57 -26.51
N LYS A 28 -1.55 39.33 -26.63
CA LYS A 28 -1.07 38.34 -27.59
C LYS A 28 -1.40 38.72 -29.04
N LEU A 29 -2.52 39.42 -29.25
CA LEU A 29 -2.90 39.96 -30.57
C LEU A 29 -2.00 41.14 -30.96
N GLU A 30 -1.62 41.98 -30.00
CA GLU A 30 -0.75 43.15 -30.20
C GLU A 30 0.73 42.78 -30.35
N HIS A 31 1.18 41.67 -29.74
CA HIS A 31 2.57 41.20 -29.83
C HIS A 31 2.68 39.70 -30.19
N PRO A 32 2.48 39.33 -31.48
CA PRO A 32 2.44 37.93 -31.91
C PRO A 32 3.78 37.16 -31.79
N ASN A 33 4.92 37.88 -31.77
CA ASN A 33 6.27 37.29 -31.90
C ASN A 33 7.13 37.37 -30.62
N SER A 34 6.58 37.80 -29.48
CA SER A 34 7.31 37.89 -28.21
C SER A 34 6.52 37.21 -27.09
N PRO A 35 7.16 36.51 -26.13
CA PRO A 35 6.47 36.10 -24.92
C PRO A 35 5.89 37.34 -24.23
N VAL A 36 4.57 37.33 -24.01
CA VAL A 36 3.84 38.42 -23.35
C VAL A 36 4.27 38.45 -21.88
N SER A 37 5.23 39.31 -21.55
CA SER A 37 5.65 39.59 -20.18
C SER A 37 4.89 40.79 -19.63
N ALA A 38 4.33 40.65 -18.42
CA ALA A 38 3.60 41.71 -17.75
C ALA A 38 4.49 42.95 -17.50
N LYS A 39 5.81 42.76 -17.38
CA LYS A 39 6.79 43.86 -17.23
C LYS A 39 6.97 44.76 -18.45
N LYS A 40 6.66 44.28 -19.66
CA LYS A 40 6.95 45.00 -20.91
C LYS A 40 5.72 45.47 -21.66
N HIS A 41 4.59 44.78 -21.47
CA HIS A 41 3.43 44.94 -22.33
C HIS A 41 2.16 45.36 -21.59
N LEU A 42 2.16 45.37 -20.26
CA LEU A 42 0.98 45.75 -19.50
C LEU A 42 0.97 47.28 -19.28
N PRO A 43 -0.08 48.01 -19.70
CA PRO A 43 -0.21 49.44 -19.45
C PRO A 43 -0.20 49.73 -17.95
N GLU A 44 0.49 50.78 -17.50
CA GLU A 44 0.55 51.14 -16.06
C GLU A 44 -0.85 51.38 -15.45
N ASP A 45 -1.85 51.73 -16.25
CA ASP A 45 -3.24 51.95 -15.81
C ASP A 45 -3.98 50.65 -15.46
N GLU A 46 -3.81 49.57 -16.23
CA GLU A 46 -4.40 48.25 -15.89
C GLU A 46 -3.63 47.57 -14.74
N LEU A 47 -2.36 47.91 -14.58
CA LEU A 47 -1.49 47.44 -13.49
C LEU A 47 -1.84 48.11 -12.14
N ARG A 48 -2.52 49.26 -12.17
CA ARG A 48 -3.05 49.96 -10.99
C ARG A 48 -4.51 49.62 -10.70
N ASP A 49 -5.20 48.93 -11.60
CA ASP A 49 -6.57 48.52 -11.37
C ASP A 49 -6.63 47.49 -10.23
N ALA A 50 -7.17 47.94 -9.10
CA ALA A 50 -7.32 47.13 -7.91
C ALA A 50 -8.23 45.92 -8.17
N ALA A 51 -9.24 46.04 -9.05
CA ALA A 51 -10.16 44.97 -9.37
C ALA A 51 -9.48 43.83 -10.15
N PHE A 52 -8.62 44.18 -11.11
CA PHE A 52 -7.80 43.21 -11.85
C PHE A 52 -6.83 42.48 -10.91
N LEU A 53 -6.09 43.21 -10.08
CA LEU A 53 -5.15 42.61 -9.13
C LEU A 53 -5.84 41.74 -8.08
N ASP A 54 -7.04 42.12 -7.61
CA ASP A 54 -7.85 41.34 -6.67
C ASP A 54 -8.34 40.02 -7.30
N ALA A 55 -8.75 40.05 -8.57
CA ALA A 55 -9.18 38.87 -9.31
C ALA A 55 -8.03 37.88 -9.53
N VAL A 56 -6.85 38.39 -9.91
CA VAL A 56 -5.63 37.59 -10.07
C VAL A 56 -5.20 37.01 -8.71
N GLN A 57 -5.21 37.81 -7.65
CA GLN A 57 -4.85 37.37 -6.31
C GLN A 57 -5.79 36.27 -5.79
N THR A 58 -7.10 36.41 -6.03
CA THR A 58 -8.09 35.39 -5.67
C THR A 58 -7.83 34.08 -6.41
N SER A 59 -7.47 34.14 -7.70
CA SER A 59 -7.12 32.96 -8.49
C SER A 59 -5.85 32.28 -7.96
N VAL A 60 -4.80 33.04 -7.67
CA VAL A 60 -3.56 32.50 -7.09
C VAL A 60 -3.79 31.91 -5.70
N ASN A 61 -4.59 32.53 -4.85
CA ASN A 61 -4.92 31.98 -3.54
C ASN A 61 -5.69 30.65 -3.64
N LYS A 62 -6.57 30.49 -4.65
CA LYS A 62 -7.24 29.21 -4.94
C LYS A 62 -6.23 28.15 -5.38
N TRP A 63 -5.30 28.49 -6.27
CA TRP A 63 -4.22 27.59 -6.69
C TRP A 63 -3.37 27.13 -5.50
N ILE A 64 -2.98 28.04 -4.61
CA ILE A 64 -2.26 27.72 -3.37
C ILE A 64 -3.07 26.75 -2.52
N SER A 65 -4.36 27.01 -2.32
CA SER A 65 -5.22 26.15 -1.49
C SER A 65 -5.36 24.74 -2.06
N ASP A 66 -5.54 24.61 -3.38
CA ASP A 66 -5.71 23.31 -4.02
C ASP A 66 -4.40 22.51 -4.04
N ILE A 67 -3.26 23.15 -4.32
CA ILE A 67 -1.94 22.50 -4.26
C ILE A 67 -1.59 22.11 -2.82
N ALA A 68 -1.81 23.01 -1.85
CA ALA A 68 -1.58 22.73 -0.44
C ALA A 68 -2.46 21.58 0.08
N ARG A 69 -3.68 21.41 -0.46
CA ARG A 69 -4.53 20.27 -0.14
C ARG A 69 -3.90 18.95 -0.60
N VAL A 70 -3.36 18.89 -1.82
CA VAL A 70 -2.68 17.69 -2.35
C VAL A 70 -1.42 17.38 -1.53
N ILE A 71 -0.59 18.38 -1.24
CA ILE A 71 0.62 18.23 -0.42
C ILE A 71 0.26 17.77 0.99
N LYS A 72 -0.78 18.35 1.61
CA LYS A 72 -1.24 17.92 2.92
C LYS A 72 -1.72 16.46 2.91
N LEU A 73 -2.47 16.04 1.89
CA LEU A 73 -2.89 14.65 1.75
C LEU A 73 -1.69 13.69 1.64
N GLN A 74 -0.63 14.09 0.95
CA GLN A 74 0.62 13.32 0.88
C GLN A 74 1.26 13.18 2.27
N HIS A 75 1.44 14.29 2.99
CA HIS A 75 2.03 14.27 4.34
C HIS A 75 1.17 13.49 5.33
N ASP A 76 -0.15 13.67 5.31
CA ASP A 76 -1.09 12.94 6.18
C ASP A 76 -1.02 11.43 5.92
N ARG A 77 -0.85 10.99 4.67
CA ARG A 77 -0.67 9.58 4.31
C ARG A 77 0.66 9.02 4.80
N LEU A 78 1.76 9.77 4.63
CA LEU A 78 3.08 9.40 5.12
C LEU A 78 3.17 9.35 6.65
N ALA A 79 2.47 10.25 7.33
CA ALA A 79 2.40 10.32 8.79
C ALA A 79 1.38 9.37 9.41
N SER A 80 0.51 8.73 8.60
CA SER A 80 -0.60 7.95 9.12
C SER A 80 -0.11 6.68 9.85
N PRO A 81 -0.50 6.49 11.12
CA PRO A 81 -0.06 5.37 11.93
C PRO A 81 -0.74 4.02 11.60
N SER A 82 -1.62 4.03 10.62
CA SER A 82 -2.35 2.88 10.12
C SER A 82 -2.50 3.07 8.61
N GLY A 83 -2.44 1.98 7.84
CA GLY A 83 -2.66 1.99 6.39
C GLY A 83 -4.01 2.57 5.91
N GLY A 84 -4.90 2.92 6.83
CA GLY A 84 -6.28 3.31 6.58
C GLY A 84 -7.22 2.33 7.25
N LYS A 85 -8.50 2.71 7.39
CA LYS A 85 -9.53 1.77 7.79
C LYS A 85 -9.76 0.75 6.65
N PRO A 86 -10.19 -0.48 7.00
CA PRO A 86 -10.61 -1.47 6.03
C PRO A 86 -12.03 -1.11 5.56
N ASP A 87 -12.15 -0.08 4.75
CA ASP A 87 -13.35 0.21 3.98
C ASP A 87 -13.08 -0.18 2.51
N ASP A 88 -13.83 -1.20 2.09
CA ASP A 88 -14.01 -1.77 0.74
C ASP A 88 -12.79 -2.45 0.06
N ALA A 89 -12.75 -3.79 0.20
CA ALA A 89 -12.39 -4.80 -0.81
C ALA A 89 -11.13 -4.64 -1.69
N GLY A 90 -10.08 -3.95 -1.24
CA GLY A 90 -8.82 -3.82 -1.97
C GLY A 90 -7.57 -3.84 -1.08
N SER A 91 -6.46 -4.33 -1.62
CA SER A 91 -5.14 -4.27 -0.96
C SER A 91 -4.81 -2.82 -0.62
N ILE A 92 -4.53 -2.57 0.66
CA ILE A 92 -4.15 -1.25 1.17
C ILE A 92 -2.84 -0.80 0.53
N ALA A 93 -1.90 -1.73 0.35
CA ALA A 93 -0.61 -1.45 -0.26
C ALA A 93 -0.76 -1.02 -1.73
N ILE A 94 -1.64 -1.66 -2.52
CA ILE A 94 -1.92 -1.22 -3.90
C ILE A 94 -2.58 0.15 -3.94
N ARG A 95 -3.52 0.42 -3.02
CA ARG A 95 -4.15 1.75 -2.93
C ARG A 95 -3.12 2.83 -2.66
N GLU A 96 -2.13 2.54 -1.81
CA GLU A 96 -1.03 3.46 -1.52
C GLU A 96 -0.15 3.69 -2.75
N VAL A 97 0.26 2.63 -3.46
CA VAL A 97 1.04 2.77 -4.71
C VAL A 97 0.30 3.66 -5.71
N ASN A 98 -0.98 3.38 -5.97
CA ASN A 98 -1.80 4.16 -6.88
C ASN A 98 -1.99 5.61 -6.42
N PHE A 99 -2.09 5.83 -5.10
CA PHE A 99 -2.16 7.17 -4.54
C PHE A 99 -0.90 7.97 -4.86
N PHE A 100 0.30 7.44 -4.58
CA PHE A 100 1.55 8.15 -4.86
C PHE A 100 1.78 8.41 -6.36
N ILE A 101 1.40 7.46 -7.23
CA ILE A 101 1.43 7.66 -8.69
C ILE A 101 0.49 8.82 -9.09
N ALA A 102 -0.71 8.87 -8.51
CA ALA A 102 -1.64 9.96 -8.77
C ALA A 102 -1.14 11.31 -8.22
N VAL A 103 -0.49 11.33 -7.05
CA VAL A 103 0.15 12.56 -6.53
C VAL A 103 1.24 13.03 -7.49
N GLU A 104 2.11 12.14 -7.97
CA GLU A 104 3.18 12.48 -8.91
C GLU A 104 2.61 13.08 -10.21
N ALA A 105 1.62 12.42 -10.80
CA ALA A 105 0.98 12.90 -12.01
C ALA A 105 0.34 14.29 -11.81
N ASN A 106 -0.31 14.51 -10.66
CA ASN A 106 -0.91 15.79 -10.31
C ASN A 106 0.15 16.89 -10.14
N LEU A 107 1.21 16.63 -9.36
CA LEU A 107 2.30 17.60 -9.14
C LEU A 107 3.07 17.92 -10.44
N LEU A 108 3.27 16.94 -11.32
CA LEU A 108 3.86 17.15 -12.64
C LEU A 108 2.93 17.98 -13.55
N SER A 109 1.62 17.75 -13.48
CA SER A 109 0.64 18.56 -14.21
C SER A 109 0.64 20.00 -13.70
N VAL A 110 0.64 20.21 -12.38
CA VAL A 110 0.77 21.55 -11.77
C VAL A 110 2.06 22.22 -12.23
N ARG A 111 3.19 21.51 -12.21
CA ARG A 111 4.47 22.05 -12.70
C ARG A 111 4.36 22.52 -14.16
N LYS A 112 3.76 21.70 -15.03
CA LYS A 112 3.56 22.05 -16.44
C LYS A 112 2.62 23.25 -16.61
N GLN A 113 1.51 23.29 -15.86
CA GLN A 113 0.57 24.40 -15.90
C GLN A 113 1.20 25.69 -15.33
N LEU A 114 2.14 25.60 -14.39
CA LEU A 114 2.92 26.75 -13.93
C LEU A 114 3.87 27.27 -15.01
N GLU A 115 4.38 26.43 -15.90
CA GLU A 115 5.19 26.84 -17.05
C GLU A 115 4.36 27.52 -18.16
N ASP A 116 3.01 27.46 -18.08
CA ASP A 116 2.17 28.11 -19.08
C ASP A 116 2.36 29.64 -19.08
N PRO A 117 2.57 30.25 -20.27
CA PRO A 117 2.84 31.69 -20.38
C PRO A 117 1.78 32.59 -19.75
N MET A 118 0.52 32.13 -19.73
CA MET A 118 -0.61 32.85 -19.14
C MET A 118 -0.55 32.86 -17.61
N VAL A 119 -0.15 31.74 -17.00
CA VAL A 119 0.01 31.61 -15.56
C VAL A 119 1.26 32.39 -15.09
N GLN A 120 2.35 32.31 -15.85
CA GLN A 120 3.55 33.12 -15.63
C GLN A 120 3.24 34.62 -15.70
N PHE A 121 2.43 35.05 -16.68
CA PHE A 121 1.98 36.43 -16.80
C PHE A 121 1.16 36.88 -15.58
N ALA A 122 0.23 36.05 -15.08
CA ALA A 122 -0.55 36.35 -13.89
C ALA A 122 0.33 36.49 -12.63
N LEU A 123 1.31 35.61 -12.45
CA LEU A 123 2.28 35.68 -11.34
C LEU A 123 3.19 36.91 -11.46
N GLU A 124 3.62 37.27 -12.69
CA GLU A 124 4.43 38.46 -12.94
C GLU A 124 3.64 39.75 -12.67
N ALA A 125 2.36 39.81 -13.06
CA ALA A 125 1.47 40.94 -12.79
C ALA A 125 1.32 41.19 -11.28
N LEU A 126 1.16 40.15 -10.46
CA LEU A 126 1.11 40.28 -8.99
C LEU A 126 2.44 40.77 -8.39
N ARG A 127 3.58 40.33 -8.93
CA ARG A 127 4.90 40.80 -8.48
C ARG A 127 5.11 42.29 -8.76
N ILE A 128 4.67 42.78 -9.92
CA ILE A 128 4.79 44.20 -10.29
C ILE A 128 3.78 45.06 -9.50
N GLY A 129 2.56 44.57 -9.27
CA GLY A 129 1.52 45.24 -8.48
C GLY A 129 1.81 45.37 -6.98
N ARG A 130 3.06 45.11 -6.53
CA ARG A 130 3.53 45.14 -5.14
C ARG A 130 2.80 44.21 -4.17
N ARG A 131 2.09 43.19 -4.66
CA ARG A 131 1.38 42.20 -3.83
C ARG A 131 2.25 40.98 -3.55
N PHE A 132 3.43 41.23 -2.97
CA PHE A 132 4.47 40.23 -2.71
C PHE A 132 4.03 39.12 -1.75
N LEU A 133 3.05 39.38 -0.88
CA LEU A 133 2.58 38.39 0.09
C LEU A 133 2.03 37.13 -0.59
N SER A 134 1.29 37.27 -1.68
CA SER A 134 0.73 36.11 -2.39
C SER A 134 1.79 35.33 -3.18
N THR A 135 2.83 35.98 -3.70
CA THR A 135 3.92 35.30 -4.42
C THR A 135 4.91 34.62 -3.47
N VAL A 136 5.22 35.26 -2.34
CA VAL A 136 6.04 34.67 -1.28
C VAL A 136 5.29 33.52 -0.60
N SER A 137 3.97 33.67 -0.40
CA SER A 137 3.09 32.60 0.09
C SER A 137 3.02 31.43 -0.90
N PHE A 138 2.96 31.69 -2.21
CA PHE A 138 3.02 30.64 -3.23
C PHE A 138 4.34 29.85 -3.16
N GLU A 139 5.48 30.53 -3.14
CA GLU A 139 6.80 29.87 -3.07
C GLU A 139 6.99 29.10 -1.75
N ALA A 140 6.56 29.67 -0.62
CA ALA A 140 6.71 29.06 0.71
C ALA A 140 5.72 27.91 0.99
N HIS A 141 4.50 27.93 0.44
CA HIS A 141 3.52 26.86 0.70
C HIS A 141 3.54 25.74 -0.32
N VAL A 142 3.97 26.03 -1.54
CA VAL A 142 3.95 25.02 -2.59
C VAL A 142 5.18 24.13 -2.47
N GLU A 143 6.37 24.66 -2.16
CA GLU A 143 7.65 23.91 -2.10
C GLU A 143 7.69 22.78 -3.14
N LEU A 144 7.25 23.09 -4.38
CA LEU A 144 6.95 22.09 -5.41
C LEU A 144 8.14 21.16 -5.66
N PRO A 145 9.38 21.66 -5.82
CA PRO A 145 10.51 20.78 -6.10
C PRO A 145 10.78 19.80 -4.96
N ASP A 146 10.69 20.23 -3.70
CA ASP A 146 10.93 19.37 -2.54
C ASP A 146 9.84 18.31 -2.36
N ASN A 147 8.57 18.69 -2.53
CA ASN A 147 7.46 17.73 -2.46
C ASN A 147 7.50 16.73 -3.63
N LEU A 148 7.88 17.19 -4.82
CA LEU A 148 8.05 16.32 -5.98
C LEU A 148 9.24 15.36 -5.79
N GLU A 149 10.36 15.81 -5.24
CA GLU A 149 11.49 14.93 -4.90
C GLU A 149 11.11 13.90 -3.82
N LEU A 150 10.31 14.31 -2.82
CA LEU A 150 9.76 13.42 -1.81
C LEU A 150 8.86 12.34 -2.44
N VAL A 151 7.95 12.69 -3.36
CA VAL A 151 7.10 11.72 -4.05
C VAL A 151 7.93 10.79 -4.94
N GLN A 152 8.84 11.34 -5.74
CA GLN A 152 9.67 10.54 -6.63
C GLN A 152 10.57 9.56 -5.88
N SER A 153 11.19 10.00 -4.78
CA SER A 153 11.98 9.11 -3.92
C SER A 153 11.13 8.06 -3.22
N SER A 154 9.88 8.36 -2.86
CA SER A 154 8.92 7.39 -2.33
C SER A 154 8.49 6.39 -3.41
N LEU A 155 8.30 6.84 -4.65
CA LEU A 155 7.96 5.99 -5.79
C LEU A 155 9.08 5.05 -6.22
N LEU A 156 10.35 5.35 -5.95
CA LEU A 156 11.44 4.38 -6.12
C LEU A 156 11.22 3.10 -5.30
N LEU A 157 10.51 3.20 -4.18
CA LEU A 157 10.14 2.06 -3.35
C LEU A 157 8.79 1.47 -3.76
N LEU A 158 7.80 2.31 -4.07
CA LEU A 158 6.41 1.89 -4.27
C LEU A 158 6.08 1.44 -5.70
N ARG A 159 6.69 2.03 -6.73
CA ARG A 159 6.27 1.87 -8.14
C ARG A 159 6.42 0.44 -8.66
N ASP A 160 7.55 -0.20 -8.37
CA ASP A 160 7.86 -1.56 -8.85
C ASP A 160 7.65 -2.62 -7.77
N LEU A 161 6.81 -2.33 -6.77
CA LEU A 161 6.57 -3.26 -5.66
C LEU A 161 5.78 -4.50 -6.17
N PRO A 162 6.32 -5.73 -6.03
CA PRO A 162 5.72 -6.94 -6.62
C PRO A 162 4.51 -7.46 -5.83
N ILE A 163 3.54 -6.61 -5.47
CA ILE A 163 2.32 -7.01 -4.73
C ILE A 163 1.42 -7.89 -5.59
N HIS A 164 1.39 -7.66 -6.91
CA HIS A 164 0.54 -8.42 -7.82
C HIS A 164 0.88 -9.91 -7.82
N ALA A 165 2.16 -10.28 -7.62
CA ALA A 165 2.57 -11.67 -7.47
C ALA A 165 1.90 -12.32 -6.26
N LEU A 166 1.84 -11.61 -5.12
CA LEU A 166 1.17 -12.10 -3.92
C LEU A 166 -0.35 -12.19 -4.12
N LEU A 167 -0.97 -11.18 -4.74
CA LEU A 167 -2.43 -11.14 -4.86
C LEU A 167 -3.02 -12.12 -5.89
N ASN A 168 -2.22 -12.52 -6.87
CA ASN A 168 -2.61 -13.47 -7.91
C ASN A 168 -2.16 -14.90 -7.61
N ALA A 169 -1.36 -15.11 -6.56
CA ALA A 169 -0.88 -16.43 -6.18
C ALA A 169 -2.05 -17.37 -5.85
N THR A 170 -1.99 -18.57 -6.40
CA THR A 170 -2.99 -19.63 -6.25
C THR A 170 -2.49 -20.78 -5.38
N THR A 171 -1.17 -20.91 -5.23
CA THR A 171 -0.51 -21.93 -4.40
C THR A 171 0.30 -21.30 -3.27
N VAL A 172 0.65 -22.10 -2.25
CA VAL A 172 1.42 -21.61 -1.10
C VAL A 172 2.88 -21.33 -1.49
N GLU A 173 3.40 -22.07 -2.46
CA GLU A 173 4.73 -21.89 -3.05
C GLU A 173 4.84 -20.56 -3.79
N GLU A 174 3.85 -20.21 -4.62
CA GLU A 174 3.78 -18.90 -5.28
C GLU A 174 3.72 -17.76 -4.27
N ILE A 175 2.99 -17.95 -3.16
CA ILE A 175 2.95 -16.99 -2.06
C ILE A 175 4.34 -16.84 -1.41
N SER A 176 5.07 -17.94 -1.21
CA SER A 176 6.45 -17.93 -0.65
C SER A 176 7.41 -17.14 -1.52
N GLU A 177 7.42 -17.41 -2.83
CA GLU A 177 8.25 -16.67 -3.80
C GLU A 177 7.88 -15.19 -3.84
N ALA A 178 6.59 -14.86 -3.83
CA ALA A 178 6.12 -13.48 -3.82
C ALA A 178 6.53 -12.74 -2.54
N VAL A 179 6.43 -13.39 -1.37
CA VAL A 179 6.87 -12.84 -0.09
C VAL A 179 8.37 -12.56 -0.12
N GLU A 180 9.19 -13.50 -0.61
CA GLU A 180 10.63 -13.29 -0.72
C GLU A 180 10.97 -12.13 -1.67
N GLY A 181 10.30 -12.08 -2.83
CA GLY A 181 10.42 -10.98 -3.79
C GLY A 181 10.08 -9.62 -3.17
N LEU A 182 9.01 -9.55 -2.38
CA LEU A 182 8.57 -8.34 -1.66
C LEU A 182 9.62 -7.89 -0.64
N PHE A 183 10.11 -8.79 0.21
CA PHE A 183 11.19 -8.45 1.15
C PHE A 183 12.46 -8.02 0.41
N ASN A 184 12.89 -8.74 -0.63
CA ASN A 184 14.07 -8.39 -1.42
C ASN A 184 13.96 -7.02 -2.09
N HIS A 185 12.78 -6.66 -2.58
CA HIS A 185 12.49 -5.34 -3.12
C HIS A 185 12.57 -4.26 -2.05
N MET A 186 11.86 -4.44 -0.93
CA MET A 186 11.83 -3.49 0.18
C MET A 186 13.24 -3.24 0.74
N ARG A 187 14.02 -4.29 0.96
CA ARG A 187 15.40 -4.20 1.48
C ARG A 187 16.33 -3.41 0.55
N ARG A 188 16.22 -3.60 -0.77
CA ARG A 188 17.07 -2.91 -1.76
C ARG A 188 16.67 -1.44 -1.94
N ASN A 189 15.38 -1.16 -2.00
CA ASN A 189 14.88 0.17 -2.35
C ASN A 189 14.73 1.10 -1.16
N LEU A 190 14.60 0.58 0.07
CA LEU A 190 14.58 1.41 1.28
C LEU A 190 15.85 2.26 1.43
N ARG A 191 17.01 1.71 1.06
CA ARG A 191 18.31 2.43 1.07
C ARG A 191 18.34 3.60 0.09
N LYS A 192 17.64 3.46 -1.04
CA LYS A 192 17.57 4.48 -2.10
C LYS A 192 16.52 5.55 -1.78
N ALA A 193 15.40 5.14 -1.17
CA ALA A 193 14.31 6.02 -0.75
C ALA A 193 14.63 6.71 0.59
N ARG A 194 15.61 7.63 0.59
CA ARG A 194 16.06 8.33 1.81
C ARG A 194 15.01 9.25 2.43
N ARG A 195 14.14 9.85 1.62
CA ARG A 195 13.06 10.72 2.11
C ARG A 195 11.80 9.96 2.52
N TYR A 196 11.73 8.64 2.30
CA TYR A 196 10.58 7.84 2.74
C TYR A 196 10.68 7.53 4.25
N PRO A 197 9.64 7.83 5.05
CA PRO A 197 9.67 7.60 6.50
C PRO A 197 9.88 6.13 6.86
N VAL A 198 10.78 5.88 7.80
CA VAL A 198 11.13 4.51 8.24
C VAL A 198 9.92 3.85 8.93
N TYR A 199 9.13 4.65 9.65
CA TYR A 199 7.90 4.21 10.27
C TYR A 199 6.89 3.72 9.23
N ARG A 200 6.69 4.48 8.14
CA ARG A 200 5.73 4.12 7.09
C ARG A 200 6.14 2.85 6.36
N ALA A 201 7.43 2.61 6.17
CA ALA A 201 7.93 1.34 5.62
C ALA A 201 7.56 0.14 6.49
N ALA A 202 7.54 0.31 7.82
CA ALA A 202 7.08 -0.73 8.73
C ALA A 202 5.57 -0.98 8.60
N VAL A 203 4.77 0.09 8.57
CA VAL A 203 3.30 -0.01 8.40
C VAL A 203 2.94 -0.67 7.06
N LEU A 204 3.63 -0.34 5.97
CA LEU A 204 3.42 -0.98 4.67
C LEU A 204 3.61 -2.50 4.74
N MET A 205 4.59 -2.98 5.51
CA MET A 205 4.78 -4.43 5.69
C MET A 205 3.73 -5.07 6.60
N GLU A 206 3.12 -4.32 7.51
CA GLU A 206 1.92 -4.77 8.24
C GLU A 206 0.71 -4.87 7.31
N ASP A 207 0.57 -3.95 6.36
CA ASP A 207 -0.49 -3.99 5.36
C ASP A 207 -0.31 -5.17 4.38
N VAL A 208 0.93 -5.42 3.92
CA VAL A 208 1.25 -6.62 3.11
C VAL A 208 0.96 -7.91 3.90
N SER A 209 1.18 -7.91 5.21
CA SER A 209 0.84 -9.05 6.07
C SER A 209 -0.67 -9.33 6.13
N ARG A 210 -1.52 -8.31 6.01
CA ARG A 210 -2.98 -8.47 5.88
C ARG A 210 -3.38 -9.04 4.51
N ASP A 211 -2.71 -8.59 3.46
CA ASP A 211 -2.91 -9.14 2.12
C ASP A 211 -2.48 -10.62 2.07
N LEU A 212 -1.36 -10.96 2.69
CA LEU A 212 -0.90 -12.34 2.87
C LEU A 212 -1.94 -13.20 3.61
N LEU A 213 -2.48 -12.71 4.74
CA LEU A 213 -3.54 -13.42 5.47
C LEU A 213 -4.76 -13.68 4.57
N THR A 214 -5.15 -12.68 3.77
CA THR A 214 -6.29 -12.78 2.86
C THR A 214 -6.05 -13.82 1.77
N GLN A 215 -4.84 -13.86 1.20
CA GLN A 215 -4.48 -14.82 0.16
C GLN A 215 -4.29 -16.23 0.72
N LEU A 216 -3.63 -16.38 1.88
CA LEU A 216 -3.55 -17.66 2.57
C LEU A 216 -4.93 -18.22 2.87
N ASN A 217 -5.86 -17.43 3.40
CA ASN A 217 -7.22 -17.91 3.64
C ASN A 217 -7.91 -18.39 2.34
N LYS A 218 -7.67 -17.74 1.19
CA LYS A 218 -8.23 -18.17 -0.10
C LYS A 218 -7.63 -19.49 -0.60
N VAL A 219 -6.31 -19.67 -0.44
CA VAL A 219 -5.62 -20.92 -0.84
C VAL A 219 -6.01 -22.06 0.10
N LEU A 220 -6.15 -21.78 1.40
CA LEU A 220 -6.52 -22.74 2.44
C LEU A 220 -8.02 -23.12 2.38
N HIS A 221 -8.88 -22.24 1.87
CA HIS A 221 -10.32 -22.48 1.73
C HIS A 221 -10.75 -22.18 0.29
N PRO A 222 -10.50 -23.11 -0.65
CA PRO A 222 -11.03 -23.00 -2.00
C PRO A 222 -12.56 -22.85 -1.93
N LYS A 223 -13.12 -22.02 -2.81
CA LYS A 223 -14.55 -21.63 -2.84
C LYS A 223 -15.55 -22.81 -2.95
N GLU A 224 -15.08 -24.04 -3.14
CA GLU A 224 -15.89 -25.25 -3.34
C GLU A 224 -16.22 -26.02 -2.05
N GLY A 225 -15.97 -25.44 -0.87
CA GLY A 225 -16.48 -25.98 0.40
C GLY A 225 -15.68 -27.15 0.98
N SER A 226 -14.54 -27.50 0.38
CA SER A 226 -13.58 -28.44 0.97
C SER A 226 -12.77 -27.73 2.06
N THR A 227 -13.10 -28.03 3.31
CA THR A 227 -12.29 -27.60 4.46
C THR A 227 -11.00 -28.43 4.49
N ILE A 228 -9.88 -27.83 4.89
CA ILE A 228 -8.59 -28.54 5.10
C ILE A 228 -8.73 -29.81 5.95
N MET A 229 -9.72 -29.86 6.84
CA MET A 229 -10.01 -31.00 7.72
C MET A 229 -10.53 -32.24 6.97
N GLN A 230 -11.14 -32.05 5.80
CA GLN A 230 -11.67 -33.14 4.96
C GLN A 230 -10.61 -33.77 4.05
N LEU A 231 -9.44 -33.12 3.89
CA LEU A 231 -8.34 -33.67 3.10
C LEU A 231 -7.76 -34.92 3.77
N PRO A 232 -7.17 -35.88 3.05
CA PRO A 232 -6.40 -36.97 3.65
C PRO A 232 -5.27 -36.47 4.58
N TYR A 233 -4.88 -37.27 5.58
CA TYR A 233 -3.85 -36.86 6.56
C TYR A 233 -2.51 -36.50 5.89
N ALA A 234 -2.08 -37.26 4.88
CA ALA A 234 -0.84 -37.01 4.15
C ALA A 234 -0.83 -35.63 3.46
N ASP A 235 -1.90 -35.31 2.74
CA ASP A 235 -2.03 -34.04 2.01
C ASP A 235 -2.13 -32.84 2.96
N PHE A 236 -2.83 -33.02 4.08
CA PHE A 236 -2.90 -32.01 5.15
C PHE A 236 -1.55 -31.77 5.81
N GLU A 237 -0.79 -32.82 6.12
CA GLU A 237 0.52 -32.66 6.74
C GLU A 237 1.50 -31.94 5.79
N LEU A 238 1.43 -32.24 4.50
CA LEU A 238 2.19 -31.55 3.46
C LEU A 238 1.80 -30.06 3.39
N LEU A 239 0.52 -29.76 3.18
CA LEU A 239 0.01 -28.39 3.01
C LEU A 239 0.23 -27.53 4.26
N THR A 240 -0.07 -28.06 5.46
CA THR A 240 0.20 -27.34 6.72
C THR A 240 1.70 -27.24 7.02
N GLY A 241 2.51 -28.18 6.52
CA GLY A 241 3.97 -28.10 6.53
C GLY A 241 4.48 -26.90 5.75
N ILE A 242 4.07 -26.78 4.49
CA ILE A 242 4.47 -25.69 3.59
C ILE A 242 4.01 -24.33 4.14
N CYS A 243 2.78 -24.24 4.67
CA CYS A 243 2.28 -23.01 5.30
C CYS A 243 3.12 -22.59 6.52
N ARG A 244 3.56 -23.56 7.34
CA ARG A 244 4.43 -23.28 8.48
C ARG A 244 5.80 -22.79 8.02
N GLU A 245 6.37 -23.42 6.99
CA GLU A 245 7.65 -23.01 6.40
C GLU A 245 7.57 -21.58 5.87
N LEU A 246 6.49 -21.23 5.17
CA LEU A 246 6.20 -19.87 4.74
C LEU A 246 6.14 -18.89 5.93
N CYS A 247 5.42 -19.22 7.01
CA CYS A 247 5.36 -18.35 8.19
C CYS A 247 6.73 -18.18 8.86
N THR A 248 7.56 -19.24 8.90
CA THR A 248 8.92 -19.14 9.43
C THR A 248 9.82 -18.28 8.55
N GLN A 249 9.74 -18.43 7.23
CA GLN A 249 10.45 -17.61 6.25
C GLN A 249 10.04 -16.14 6.34
N TRP A 250 8.75 -15.86 6.54
CA TRP A 250 8.27 -14.51 6.81
C TRP A 250 8.88 -13.96 8.10
N ALA A 251 8.85 -14.72 9.20
CA ALA A 251 9.37 -14.27 10.49
C ALA A 251 10.87 -13.92 10.43
N ASP A 252 11.67 -14.74 9.72
CA ASP A 252 13.09 -14.49 9.50
C ASP A 252 13.34 -13.27 8.62
N SER A 253 12.60 -13.16 7.50
CA SER A 253 12.69 -12.01 6.59
C SER A 253 12.26 -10.71 7.27
N ALA A 254 11.21 -10.76 8.09
CA ALA A 254 10.74 -9.64 8.90
C ALA A 254 11.76 -9.24 9.98
N ARG A 255 12.48 -10.19 10.58
CA ARG A 255 13.55 -9.92 11.54
C ARG A 255 14.71 -9.19 10.85
N GLN A 256 15.14 -9.67 9.69
CA GLN A 256 16.18 -9.02 8.89
C GLN A 256 15.75 -7.62 8.44
N PHE A 257 14.50 -7.46 8.00
CA PHE A 257 13.95 -6.16 7.62
C PHE A 257 13.89 -5.18 8.80
N LYS A 258 13.46 -5.63 9.99
CA LYS A 258 13.50 -4.82 11.24
C LYS A 258 14.91 -4.35 11.57
N GLN A 259 15.93 -5.19 11.38
CA GLN A 259 17.32 -4.80 11.58
C GLN A 259 17.73 -3.71 10.58
N GLN A 260 17.40 -3.89 9.29
CA GLN A 260 17.67 -2.87 8.28
C GLN A 260 16.96 -1.55 8.54
N LEU A 261 15.71 -1.55 9.00
CA LEU A 261 15.00 -0.33 9.40
C LEU A 261 15.74 0.41 10.54
N ARG A 262 16.29 -0.32 11.51
CA ARG A 262 17.08 0.28 12.60
C ARG A 262 18.41 0.84 12.10
N ASP A 263 19.08 0.13 11.19
CA ASP A 263 20.36 0.58 10.62
C ASP A 263 20.15 1.83 9.75
N GLU A 264 19.10 1.85 8.94
CA GLU A 264 18.68 3.04 8.18
C GLU A 264 18.32 4.20 9.12
N LEU A 265 17.61 3.94 10.21
CA LEU A 265 17.32 4.99 11.19
C LEU A 265 18.59 5.56 11.82
N LYS A 266 19.57 4.73 12.16
CA LYS A 266 20.88 5.18 12.69
C LYS A 266 21.70 5.96 11.65
N HIS A 267 21.67 5.55 10.40
CA HIS A 267 22.31 6.31 9.32
C HIS A 267 21.63 7.67 9.08
N ARG A 268 20.32 7.76 9.31
CA ARG A 268 19.51 8.97 9.14
C ARG A 268 19.40 9.83 10.41
N SER A 269 19.75 9.31 11.60
CA SER A 269 19.51 9.95 12.90
C SER A 269 20.28 11.25 13.16
N GLY A 270 21.10 11.71 12.20
CA GLY A 270 21.54 13.10 12.16
C GLY A 270 20.45 14.10 11.76
N GLN A 271 19.30 13.65 11.23
CA GLN A 271 18.32 14.52 10.55
C GLN A 271 16.86 14.32 11.00
N SER A 272 16.48 13.25 11.72
CA SER A 272 15.07 13.03 12.11
C SER A 272 14.91 12.16 13.36
N ALA A 273 14.17 12.63 14.37
CA ALA A 273 13.82 11.90 15.59
C ALA A 273 12.70 10.87 15.37
N GLU A 274 12.75 10.14 14.25
CA GLU A 274 11.75 9.12 13.92
C GLU A 274 12.01 7.87 14.78
N ARG A 275 10.98 7.24 15.34
CA ARG A 275 11.11 5.99 16.12
C ARG A 275 10.54 4.85 15.29
N VAL A 276 11.33 3.79 15.08
CA VAL A 276 10.79 2.52 14.58
C VAL A 276 9.71 2.05 15.56
N PRO A 277 8.53 1.59 15.09
CA PRO A 277 7.54 0.98 15.96
C PRO A 277 8.19 -0.09 16.84
N ALA A 278 7.99 -0.01 18.15
CA ALA A 278 8.60 -0.95 19.10
C ALA A 278 8.16 -2.41 18.82
N LYS A 279 7.00 -2.59 18.18
CA LYS A 279 6.45 -3.89 17.76
C LYS A 279 5.73 -3.71 16.42
N MET A 280 6.23 -4.36 15.37
CA MET A 280 5.42 -4.60 14.16
C MET A 280 4.46 -5.74 14.47
N ARG A 281 3.16 -5.54 14.22
CA ARG A 281 2.12 -6.56 14.43
C ARG A 281 1.69 -7.11 13.09
N PHE A 282 1.84 -8.42 12.91
CA PHE A 282 1.50 -9.08 11.66
C PHE A 282 0.14 -9.77 11.78
N ALA A 283 -0.73 -9.56 10.80
CA ALA A 283 -2.10 -10.06 10.82
C ALA A 283 -2.19 -11.60 10.66
N HIS A 284 -1.17 -12.24 10.10
CA HIS A 284 -1.15 -13.70 9.91
C HIS A 284 -0.67 -14.50 11.14
N GLU A 285 -0.14 -13.85 12.19
CA GLU A 285 0.34 -14.55 13.40
C GLU A 285 -0.77 -15.41 14.05
N PRO A 286 -2.02 -14.92 14.24
CA PRO A 286 -3.10 -15.76 14.78
C PRO A 286 -3.49 -16.93 13.88
N LEU A 287 -3.37 -16.78 12.55
CA LEU A 287 -3.62 -17.87 11.61
C LEU A 287 -2.55 -18.97 11.75
N GLN A 288 -1.29 -18.58 11.92
CA GLN A 288 -0.19 -19.52 12.15
C GLN A 288 -0.43 -20.35 13.43
N ASP A 289 -0.82 -19.70 14.53
CA ASP A 289 -1.14 -20.39 15.78
C ASP A 289 -2.27 -21.39 15.58
N ARG A 290 -3.33 -20.98 14.87
CA ARG A 290 -4.46 -21.87 14.56
C ARG A 290 -4.06 -23.07 13.70
N ILE A 291 -3.20 -22.88 12.69
CA ILE A 291 -2.68 -23.99 11.86
C ILE A 291 -1.88 -24.98 12.71
N ASN A 292 -1.08 -24.48 13.66
CA ASN A 292 -0.30 -25.33 14.56
C ASN A 292 -1.19 -26.16 15.49
N GLU A 293 -2.25 -25.56 16.05
CA GLU A 293 -3.25 -26.27 16.85
C GLU A 293 -3.93 -27.38 16.04
N LEU A 294 -4.40 -27.05 14.83
CA LEU A 294 -5.05 -28.02 13.94
C LEU A 294 -4.11 -29.18 13.61
N ARG A 295 -2.83 -28.91 13.39
CA ARG A 295 -1.84 -29.95 13.12
C ARG A 295 -1.60 -30.85 14.32
N GLN A 296 -1.52 -30.30 15.53
CA GLN A 296 -1.40 -31.10 16.76
C GLN A 296 -2.63 -31.98 16.95
N PHE A 297 -3.83 -31.42 16.78
CA PHE A 297 -5.09 -32.16 16.86
C PHE A 297 -5.12 -33.32 15.87
N ARG A 298 -4.79 -33.05 14.59
CA ARG A 298 -4.84 -34.08 13.57
C ARG A 298 -3.79 -35.17 13.76
N LYS A 299 -2.60 -34.81 14.26
CA LYS A 299 -1.56 -35.76 14.61
C LYS A 299 -1.99 -36.68 15.76
N GLN A 300 -2.66 -36.14 16.78
CA GLN A 300 -3.23 -36.93 17.88
C GLN A 300 -4.32 -37.88 17.38
N HIS A 301 -5.19 -37.41 16.48
CA HIS A 301 -6.22 -38.23 15.84
C HIS A 301 -5.61 -39.41 15.07
N GLU A 302 -4.61 -39.16 14.24
CA GLU A 302 -3.93 -40.20 13.46
C GLU A 302 -3.23 -41.22 14.38
N GLN A 303 -2.56 -40.75 15.43
CA GLN A 303 -1.98 -41.63 16.45
C GLN A 303 -3.03 -42.51 17.14
N PHE A 304 -4.21 -41.96 17.45
CA PHE A 304 -5.31 -42.69 18.05
C PHE A 304 -5.90 -43.76 17.11
N VAL A 305 -6.09 -43.45 15.84
CA VAL A 305 -6.53 -44.44 14.83
C VAL A 305 -5.50 -45.57 14.72
N GLN A 306 -4.21 -45.25 14.68
CA GLN A 306 -3.14 -46.25 14.63
C GLN A 306 -3.05 -47.12 15.89
N THR A 307 -3.29 -46.56 17.08
CA THR A 307 -3.33 -47.37 18.31
C THR A 307 -4.56 -48.24 18.38
N LEU A 308 -5.74 -47.75 17.97
CA LEU A 308 -6.93 -48.59 17.84
C LEU A 308 -6.67 -49.77 16.90
N ASP A 309 -6.07 -49.52 15.75
CA ASP A 309 -5.78 -50.58 14.78
C ASP A 309 -4.85 -51.65 15.34
N LYS A 310 -3.80 -51.24 16.05
CA LYS A 310 -2.90 -52.17 16.75
C LYS A 310 -3.63 -52.96 17.84
N VAL A 311 -4.49 -52.32 18.63
CA VAL A 311 -5.24 -52.99 19.71
C VAL A 311 -6.23 -54.00 19.12
N PHE A 312 -6.97 -53.65 18.07
CA PHE A 312 -7.92 -54.57 17.43
C PHE A 312 -7.21 -55.76 16.74
N VAL A 313 -6.03 -55.57 16.16
CA VAL A 313 -5.21 -56.67 15.62
C VAL A 313 -4.68 -57.59 16.72
N VAL A 314 -4.24 -57.03 17.85
CA VAL A 314 -3.76 -57.82 19.01
C VAL A 314 -4.88 -58.63 19.66
N VAL A 315 -6.11 -58.10 19.71
CA VAL A 315 -7.30 -58.85 20.16
C VAL A 315 -7.62 -59.99 19.18
N SER A 316 -7.45 -59.76 17.86
CA SER A 316 -7.66 -60.80 16.83
C SER A 316 -6.58 -61.90 16.80
N GLY A 317 -5.35 -61.62 17.27
CA GLY A 317 -4.24 -62.57 17.23
C GLY A 317 -4.17 -63.53 18.43
N LYS A 318 -4.95 -63.28 19.48
CA LYS A 318 -4.94 -64.08 20.71
C LYS A 318 -6.01 -65.16 20.76
N ASP A 319 -7.10 -65.00 20.02
CA ASP A 319 -8.13 -66.02 19.84
C ASP A 319 -8.24 -66.35 18.35
N GLY A 320 -7.77 -67.54 17.96
CA GLY A 320 -7.99 -68.07 16.63
C GLY A 320 -9.49 -68.30 16.40
N GLY A 321 -10.16 -67.35 15.75
CA GLY A 321 -11.56 -67.50 15.39
C GLY A 321 -12.18 -66.20 14.89
N THR A 322 -12.52 -66.19 13.59
CA THR A 322 -13.50 -65.31 12.92
C THR A 322 -13.56 -63.87 13.41
N VAL A 323 -13.05 -62.94 12.59
CA VAL A 323 -13.31 -61.49 12.70
C VAL A 323 -14.82 -61.29 12.88
N SER A 324 -15.26 -60.96 14.11
CA SER A 324 -16.66 -60.63 14.32
C SER A 324 -16.93 -59.33 13.57
N ALA A 325 -17.79 -59.39 12.56
CA ALA A 325 -18.24 -58.23 11.78
C ALA A 325 -18.71 -57.06 12.66
N ALA A 326 -19.10 -57.35 13.91
CA ALA A 326 -19.41 -56.36 14.91
C ALA A 326 -18.21 -55.48 15.28
N ALA A 327 -17.01 -56.02 15.53
CA ALA A 327 -15.84 -55.24 15.92
C ALA A 327 -15.35 -54.31 14.79
N THR A 328 -15.42 -54.79 13.54
CA THR A 328 -15.11 -53.97 12.35
C THR A 328 -16.18 -52.91 12.10
N ALA A 329 -17.45 -53.22 12.35
CA ALA A 329 -18.55 -52.25 12.29
C ALA A 329 -18.40 -51.16 13.36
N THR A 330 -18.04 -51.51 14.60
CA THR A 330 -17.83 -50.52 15.67
C THR A 330 -16.66 -49.59 15.34
N LYS A 331 -15.55 -50.14 14.82
CA LYS A 331 -14.41 -49.35 14.31
C LYS A 331 -14.85 -48.36 13.23
N ASN A 332 -15.56 -48.83 12.21
CA ASN A 332 -16.04 -47.99 11.12
C ASN A 332 -17.04 -46.93 11.59
N THR A 333 -17.89 -47.24 12.58
CA THR A 333 -18.81 -46.24 13.15
C THR A 333 -18.12 -45.21 14.04
N VAL A 334 -17.07 -45.58 14.78
CA VAL A 334 -16.31 -44.63 15.60
C VAL A 334 -15.48 -43.70 14.73
N VAL A 335 -14.83 -44.25 13.69
CA VAL A 335 -14.11 -43.46 12.69
C VAL A 335 -15.08 -42.55 11.91
N ALA A 336 -16.22 -43.08 11.43
CA ALA A 336 -17.22 -42.27 10.71
C ALA A 336 -17.95 -41.24 11.60
N ALA A 337 -18.07 -41.49 12.91
CA ALA A 337 -18.64 -40.52 13.84
C ALA A 337 -17.65 -39.37 14.13
N TYR A 338 -16.34 -39.65 14.13
CA TYR A 338 -15.31 -38.62 14.28
C TYR A 338 -15.06 -37.85 12.98
N ASP A 339 -15.13 -38.50 11.82
CA ASP A 339 -15.06 -37.85 10.50
C ASP A 339 -16.26 -36.91 10.25
N LYS A 340 -17.39 -37.10 10.95
CA LYS A 340 -18.54 -36.18 10.93
C LYS A 340 -18.38 -34.95 11.82
N VAL A 341 -17.39 -34.96 12.73
CA VAL A 341 -17.07 -33.85 13.64
C VAL A 341 -15.95 -32.96 13.05
N LEU A 342 -15.16 -33.50 12.13
CA LEU A 342 -14.21 -32.79 11.25
C LEU A 342 -14.94 -32.04 10.12
#